data_AF-A0A317Z6J2-F1
#
_entry.id   AF-A0A317Z6J2-F1
#
_cell.length_a   1.000
_cell.length_b   1.000
_cell.length_c   1.000
_cell.angle_alpha   90.00
_cell.angle_beta   90.00
_cell.angle_gamma   90.00
#
_symmetry.space_group_name_H-M   'P 1'
#
loop_
_entity.id
_entity.type
_entity.pdbx_description
1 polymer ?
#
loop_
_entity_poly.entity_id
_entity_poly.type
_entity_poly.pdbx_seq_one_letter_code
_entity_poly.pdbx_strand_id
1 'polypeptide(L)'
;VRLPETTTELYKRNFYAATRRWDYLISPNPYSTEIFQSAFWMAPNKILETGYPRNDILVNHANDTILLQSIKEELNIPKDKKVLLYAPTWCVYLKL
;
A
#
# COMPACT_ATOMS: atom_id res chain seq x y z
N VAL A 1 -14.78 5.86 -11.06
CA VAL A 1 -14.11 7.11 -10.60
C VAL A 1 -14.25 8.13 -11.71
N ARG A 2 -14.85 9.30 -11.45
CA ARG A 2 -14.84 10.43 -12.38
C ARG A 2 -13.71 11.34 -11.94
N LEU A 3 -12.60 11.30 -12.66
CA LEU A 3 -11.50 12.25 -12.46
C LEU A 3 -11.81 13.48 -13.31
N PRO A 4 -11.61 14.71 -12.79
CA PRO A 4 -11.74 15.91 -13.60
C PRO A 4 -10.77 15.82 -14.80
N GLU A 5 -11.20 16.30 -15.95
CA GLU A 5 -10.43 16.32 -17.22
C GLU A 5 -10.16 14.97 -17.90
N THR A 6 -10.77 13.85 -17.47
CA THR A 6 -10.66 12.57 -18.17
C THR A 6 -11.97 11.78 -18.21
N THR A 7 -12.14 10.95 -19.24
CA THR A 7 -13.19 9.93 -19.28
C THR A 7 -12.69 8.65 -18.60
N THR A 8 -13.63 7.80 -18.15
CA THR A 8 -13.31 6.48 -17.59
C THR A 8 -12.53 5.61 -18.58
N GLU A 9 -12.86 5.71 -19.87
CA GLU A 9 -12.18 4.96 -20.93
C GLU A 9 -10.75 5.43 -21.14
N LEU A 10 -10.54 6.74 -21.22
CA LEU A 10 -9.18 7.31 -21.36
C LEU A 10 -8.32 6.97 -20.15
N TYR A 11 -8.89 7.03 -18.95
CA TYR A 11 -8.22 6.61 -17.72
C TYR A 11 -7.80 5.15 -17.79
N LYS A 12 -8.72 4.23 -18.13
CA LYS A 12 -8.41 2.80 -18.26
C LYS A 12 -7.34 2.55 -19.32
N ARG A 13 -7.39 3.24 -20.46
CA ARG A 13 -6.40 3.10 -21.54
C ARG A 13 -5.00 3.52 -21.08
N ASN A 14 -4.89 4.66 -20.41
CA ASN A 14 -3.61 5.15 -19.89
C ASN A 14 -3.09 4.24 -18.79
N PHE A 15 -3.97 3.77 -17.91
CA PHE A 15 -3.62 2.83 -16.85
C PHE A 15 -3.11 1.50 -17.43
N TYR A 16 -3.78 0.96 -18.44
CA TYR A 16 -3.37 -0.24 -19.15
C TYR A 16 -2.00 -0.10 -19.83
N ALA A 17 -1.76 1.03 -20.50
CA ALA A 17 -0.45 1.31 -21.10
C ALA A 17 0.64 1.42 -20.03
N ALA A 18 0.32 1.94 -18.84
CA ALA A 18 1.25 2.02 -17.72
C ALA A 18 1.58 0.63 -17.14
N THR A 19 0.58 -0.22 -16.87
CA THR A 19 0.80 -1.56 -16.28
C THR A 19 1.57 -2.49 -17.20
N ARG A 20 1.42 -2.35 -18.53
CA ARG A 20 2.21 -3.13 -19.50
C ARG A 20 3.72 -2.89 -19.44
N ARG A 21 4.15 -1.75 -18.90
CA ARG A 21 5.57 -1.45 -18.69
C ARG A 21 6.15 -2.11 -17.43
N TRP A 22 5.32 -2.78 -16.63
CA TRP A 22 5.79 -3.48 -15.44
C TRP A 22 6.35 -4.85 -15.84
N ASP A 23 7.62 -5.06 -15.52
CA ASP A 23 8.27 -6.36 -15.67
C ASP A 23 7.80 -7.33 -14.58
N TYR A 24 7.72 -6.83 -13.34
CA TYR A 24 7.25 -7.57 -12.18
C TYR A 24 6.32 -6.72 -11.31
N LEU A 25 5.39 -7.39 -10.62
CA LEU A 25 4.50 -6.79 -9.63
C LEU A 25 4.54 -7.61 -8.34
N ILE A 26 4.82 -6.95 -7.22
CA ILE A 26 4.82 -7.59 -5.91
C ILE A 26 3.39 -7.77 -5.43
N SER A 27 3.07 -8.97 -4.94
CA SER A 27 1.79 -9.31 -4.33
C SER A 27 1.95 -9.68 -2.86
N PRO A 28 1.09 -9.12 -1.97
CA PRO A 28 1.15 -9.43 -0.55
C PRO A 28 0.49 -10.76 -0.17
N ASN A 29 -0.40 -11.30 -1.01
CA ASN A 29 -1.15 -12.54 -0.73
C ASN A 29 -1.86 -13.06 -2.00
N PRO A 30 -2.29 -14.34 -2.02
CA PRO A 30 -2.96 -14.95 -3.18
C PRO A 30 -4.22 -14.18 -3.61
N TYR A 31 -4.99 -13.65 -2.66
CA TYR A 31 -6.18 -12.85 -2.94
C TYR A 31 -5.86 -11.59 -3.76
N SER A 32 -4.78 -10.88 -3.43
CA SER A 32 -4.32 -9.71 -4.17
C SER A 32 -3.79 -10.10 -5.55
N THR A 33 -3.14 -11.27 -5.67
CA THR A 33 -2.68 -11.81 -6.95
C THR A 33 -3.84 -12.00 -7.93
N GLU A 34 -4.96 -12.60 -7.48
CA GLU A 34 -6.16 -12.77 -8.31
C GLU A 34 -6.74 -11.42 -8.77
N ILE A 35 -6.78 -10.44 -7.88
CA ILE A 35 -7.24 -9.09 -8.22
C ILE A 35 -6.28 -8.42 -9.22
N PHE A 36 -4.97 -8.55 -9.05
CA PHE A 36 -4.00 -7.91 -9.94
C PHE A 36 -4.03 -8.47 -11.36
N GLN A 37 -4.32 -9.76 -11.52
CA GLN A 37 -4.53 -10.35 -12.85
C GLN A 37 -5.70 -9.69 -13.58
N SER A 38 -6.81 -9.42 -12.89
CA SER A 38 -8.01 -8.82 -13.50
C SER A 38 -7.93 -7.29 -13.62
N ALA A 39 -7.55 -6.60 -12.54
CA ALA A 39 -7.56 -5.14 -12.45
C ALA A 39 -6.41 -4.48 -13.22
N PHE A 40 -5.26 -5.17 -13.32
CA PHE A 40 -4.05 -4.63 -13.94
C PHE A 40 -3.59 -5.41 -15.18
N TRP A 41 -4.33 -6.44 -15.60
CA TRP A 41 -4.02 -7.29 -16.75
C TRP A 41 -2.62 -7.93 -16.67
N MET A 42 -2.18 -8.23 -15.44
CA MET A 42 -0.87 -8.81 -15.18
C MET A 42 -0.89 -10.33 -15.37
N ALA A 43 0.11 -10.86 -16.08
CA ALA A 43 0.28 -12.30 -16.22
C ALA A 43 0.77 -12.92 -14.88
N PRO A 44 0.30 -14.11 -14.48
CA PRO A 44 0.67 -14.72 -13.20
C PRO A 44 2.18 -14.86 -12.98
N ASN A 45 2.93 -15.16 -14.04
CA ASN A 45 4.40 -15.31 -14.00
C ASN A 45 5.16 -13.98 -13.78
N LYS A 46 4.48 -12.84 -13.91
CA LYS A 46 5.04 -11.51 -13.59
C LYS A 46 4.66 -11.05 -12.17
N ILE A 47 3.87 -11.82 -11.44
CA ILE A 47 3.45 -11.48 -10.08
C ILE A 47 4.33 -12.24 -9.09
N LEU A 48 4.95 -11.52 -8.15
CA LEU A 48 5.84 -12.05 -7.14
C LEU A 48 5.13 -12.06 -5.78
N GLU A 49 4.71 -13.23 -5.31
CA GLU A 49 4.04 -13.41 -4.02
C GLU A 49 5.04 -13.49 -2.86
N THR A 50 5.75 -12.39 -2.61
CA THR A 50 6.80 -12.31 -1.59
C THR A 50 6.38 -11.57 -0.34
N GLY A 51 5.21 -10.94 -0.32
CA GLY A 51 4.92 -9.90 0.67
C GLY A 51 5.52 -8.56 0.26
N TYR A 52 5.15 -7.49 0.99
CA TYR A 52 5.72 -6.16 0.74
C TYR A 52 7.03 -5.96 1.50
N PRO A 53 8.12 -5.51 0.86
CA PRO A 53 9.39 -5.21 1.55
C PRO A 53 9.24 -4.21 2.71
N ARG A 54 8.30 -3.27 2.61
CA ARG A 54 7.99 -2.33 3.71
C ARG A 54 7.45 -3.00 4.98
N ASN A 55 6.94 -4.22 4.89
CA ASN A 55 6.42 -4.96 6.03
C ASN A 55 7.51 -5.78 6.73
N ASP A 56 8.73 -5.86 6.19
CA ASP A 56 9.83 -6.63 6.78
C ASP A 56 10.14 -6.15 8.21
N ILE A 57 10.08 -4.83 8.43
CA ILE A 57 10.29 -4.23 9.76
C ILE A 57 9.25 -4.69 10.79
N LEU A 58 8.03 -5.00 10.34
CA LEU A 58 6.95 -5.45 11.22
C LEU A 58 7.14 -6.88 11.68
N VAL A 59 7.92 -7.70 10.95
CA VAL A 59 8.20 -9.09 11.30
C VAL A 59 9.56 -9.19 12.00
N ASN A 60 10.60 -8.62 11.38
CA ASN A 60 11.98 -8.79 11.81
C ASN A 60 12.33 -7.96 13.06
N HIS A 61 11.67 -6.81 13.26
CA HIS A 61 11.97 -5.88 14.35
C HIS A 61 10.79 -5.65 15.31
N ALA A 62 9.78 -6.53 15.30
CA ALA A 62 8.60 -6.40 16.15
C ALA A 62 8.94 -6.29 17.65
N ASN A 63 10.00 -6.98 18.08
CA ASN A 63 10.45 -7.04 19.46
C ASN A 63 11.78 -6.29 19.69
N ASP A 64 12.23 -5.48 18.73
CA ASP A 64 13.46 -4.70 18.83
C ASP A 64 13.25 -3.52 19.77
N THR A 65 13.57 -3.73 21.05
CA THR A 65 13.32 -2.74 22.10
C THR A 65 14.15 -1.46 21.94
N ILE A 66 15.31 -1.54 21.28
CA ILE A 66 16.18 -0.38 21.02
C ILE A 66 15.53 0.48 19.94
N LEU A 67 15.12 -0.13 18.82
CA LEU A 67 14.42 0.56 17.74
C LEU A 67 13.08 1.16 18.21
N LEU A 68 12.32 0.44 19.02
CA LEU A 68 11.05 0.95 19.56
C LEU A 68 11.26 2.16 20.48
N GLN A 69 12.33 2.18 21.26
CA GLN A 69 12.66 3.32 22.12
C GLN A 69 13.13 4.53 21.32
N SER A 70 13.97 4.33 20.30
CA SER A 70 14.43 5.44 19.46
C SER A 70 13.27 6.12 18.73
N ILE A 71 12.32 5.35 18.20
CA ILE A 71 11.11 5.89 17.54
C ILE A 71 10.25 6.67 18.53
N LYS A 72 10.07 6.17 19.76
CA LYS A 72 9.33 6.91 20.80
C LYS A 72 10.02 8.20 21.19
N GLU A 73 11.35 8.20 21.30
CA GLU A 73 12.14 9.40 21.60
C GLU A 73 12.04 10.44 20.49
N GLU A 74 12.17 10.03 19.22
CA GLU A 74 12.04 10.92 18.06
C GLU A 74 10.65 11.57 17.99
N LEU A 75 9.61 10.81 18.32
CA LEU A 75 8.22 11.28 18.34
C LEU A 75 7.82 11.97 19.67
N ASN A 76 8.74 12.12 20.62
CA ASN A 76 8.50 12.67 21.96
C ASN A 76 7.36 11.97 22.73
N ILE A 77 7.24 10.64 22.58
CA ILE A 77 6.23 9.80 23.24
C ILE A 77 6.78 9.27 24.57
N PRO A 78 6.05 9.41 25.70
CA PRO A 78 6.44 8.82 26.98
C PRO A 78 6.62 7.30 26.91
N LYS A 79 7.73 6.79 27.46
CA LYS A 79 8.11 5.36 27.36
C LYS A 79 7.13 4.43 28.09
N ASP A 80 6.52 4.91 29.16
CA ASP A 80 5.61 4.22 30.08
C ASP A 80 4.15 4.17 29.59
N LYS A 81 3.82 4.85 28.49
CA LYS A 81 2.45 4.91 27.97
C LYS A 81 2.22 3.97 26.80
N LYS A 82 0.99 3.44 26.72
CA LYS A 82 0.47 2.76 25.52
C LYS A 82 0.14 3.80 24.45
N VAL A 83 0.30 3.42 23.19
CA VAL A 83 0.08 4.29 22.02
C VAL A 83 -1.15 3.82 21.26
N LEU A 84 -2.03 4.75 20.88
CA LEU A 84 -3.16 4.50 19.99
C LEU A 84 -2.93 5.25 18.66
N LEU A 85 -2.91 4.51 17.55
CA LEU A 85 -2.81 5.09 16.21
C LEU A 85 -4.21 5.22 15.60
N TYR A 86 -4.59 6.43 15.23
CA TYR A 86 -5.80 6.70 14.44
C TYR A 86 -5.39 7.22 13.06
N ALA A 87 -5.73 6.47 12.01
CA ALA A 87 -5.36 6.76 10.62
C ALA A 87 -6.60 6.74 9.70
N PRO A 88 -7.45 7.78 9.74
CA PRO A 88 -8.63 7.86 8.89
C PRO A 88 -8.24 8.07 7.42
N THR A 89 -9.05 7.54 6.50
CA THR A 89 -8.90 7.83 5.06
C THR A 89 -9.40 9.23 4.74
N TRP A 90 -8.89 9.82 3.65
CA TRP A 90 -9.40 11.09 3.15
C TRP A 90 -10.87 10.95 2.70
N CYS A 91 -11.75 11.76 3.28
CA CYS A 91 -13.18 11.81 2.92
C CYS A 91 -13.51 13.21 2.37
N VAL A 92 -13.99 13.27 1.13
CA VAL A 92 -14.51 14.52 0.56
C VAL A 92 -15.96 14.68 1.01
N TYR A 93 -16.20 15.51 2.02
CA TYR A 93 -17.56 15.95 2.33
C TYR A 93 -17.93 17.04 1.34
N LEU A 94 -18.95 16.79 0.49
CA LEU A 94 -19.71 17.86 -0.12
C LEU A 94 -20.39 18.62 1.02
N LYS A 95 -19.86 19.79 1.40
CA LYS A 95 -20.67 20.79 2.10
C LYS A 95 -21.80 21.16 1.17
N LEU A 96 -23.01 20.68 1.49
CA LEU A 96 -24.27 21.22 0.96
C LEU A 96 -24.41 22.69 1.39
#